data_AF-A0A8J3FCM1-F1
#
_entry.id   AF-A0A8J3FCM1-F1
#
_cell.length_a   1.000
_cell.length_b   1.000
_cell.length_c   1.000
_cell.angle_alpha   90.00
_cell.angle_beta   90.00
_cell.angle_gamma   90.00
#
_symmetry.space_group_name_H-M   'P 1'
#
loop_
_entity.id
_entity.type
_entity.pdbx_description
1 polymer ?
#
loop_
_entity_poly.entity_id
_entity_poly.type
_entity_poly.pdbx_seq_one_letter_code
_entity_poly.pdbx_strand_id
1 'polypeptide(L)'
;MTHRGSGRTLGVWLLAALVVGNMVGSGIFMLPRTLAEVASPAGVLLAWLLTGAGVLMTALVFGNLALRKPDLVGGPQAYAQALFPTRSFWSVISGYAVAWGYWVANFAGNVAIITSCGAFIS
;
A
#
# COMPACT_ATOMS: atom_id res chain seq x y z
N MET A 1 -21.27 -7.60 29.29
CA MET A 1 -21.83 -6.41 28.63
C MET A 1 -21.26 -6.33 27.22
N THR A 2 -22.04 -6.73 26.23
CA THR A 2 -21.64 -6.87 24.83
C THR A 2 -21.91 -5.56 24.08
N HIS A 3 -20.88 -4.75 23.83
CA HIS A 3 -20.97 -3.67 22.85
C HIS A 3 -20.93 -4.27 21.43
N ARG A 4 -22.06 -4.82 20.96
CA ARG A 4 -22.30 -5.00 19.53
C ARG A 4 -22.83 -3.67 18.99
N GLY A 5 -21.91 -2.75 18.67
CA GLY A 5 -22.25 -1.67 17.77
C GLY A 5 -22.69 -2.28 16.44
N SER A 6 -23.85 -1.87 15.94
CA SER A 6 -24.32 -2.13 14.58
C SER A 6 -23.34 -1.52 13.57
N GLY A 7 -22.20 -2.17 13.36
CA GLY A 7 -21.20 -1.77 12.38
C GLY A 7 -21.61 -2.30 11.01
N ARG A 8 -21.99 -1.42 10.09
CA ARG A 8 -22.19 -1.78 8.68
C ARG A 8 -20.87 -2.35 8.15
N THR A 9 -20.80 -3.66 7.93
CA THR A 9 -19.68 -4.28 7.24
C THR A 9 -19.64 -3.73 5.81
N LEU A 10 -18.55 -3.04 5.46
CA LEU A 10 -18.36 -2.55 4.10
C LEU A 10 -18.26 -3.76 3.16
N GLY A 11 -19.08 -3.75 2.09
CA GLY A 11 -19.04 -4.81 1.09
C GLY A 11 -17.71 -4.83 0.33
N VAL A 12 -17.29 -6.00 -0.15
CA VAL A 12 -16.02 -6.20 -0.87
C VAL A 12 -15.85 -5.23 -2.04
N TRP A 13 -16.93 -4.96 -2.78
CA TRP A 13 -16.93 -4.00 -3.89
C TRP A 13 -16.64 -2.57 -3.44
N LEU A 14 -17.20 -2.14 -2.30
CA LEU A 14 -16.97 -0.80 -1.77
C LEU A 14 -15.53 -0.66 -1.26
N LEU A 15 -15.00 -1.70 -0.61
CA LEU A 15 -13.60 -1.75 -0.18
C LEU A 15 -12.64 -1.70 -1.38
N ALA A 16 -12.92 -2.49 -2.42
CA ALA A 16 -12.13 -2.47 -3.65
C ALA A 16 -12.16 -1.10 -4.33
N ALA A 17 -13.35 -0.48 -4.45
CA ALA A 17 -13.50 0.86 -5.00
C ALA A 17 -12.73 1.92 -4.19
N LEU A 18 -12.75 1.82 -2.85
CA LEU A 18 -11.98 2.70 -1.97
C LEU A 18 -10.47 2.56 -2.19
N VAL A 19 -9.98 1.32 -2.33
CA VAL A 19 -8.56 1.06 -2.61
C VAL A 19 -8.18 1.62 -3.97
N VAL A 20 -8.95 1.33 -5.02
CA VAL A 20 -8.67 1.84 -6.37
C VAL A 20 -8.72 3.37 -6.39
N GLY A 21 -9.70 3.99 -5.75
CA GLY A 21 -9.81 5.44 -5.65
C GLY A 21 -8.66 6.10 -4.89
N ASN A 22 -8.07 5.40 -3.91
CA ASN A 22 -6.89 5.89 -3.19
C ASN A 22 -5.58 5.72 -4.00
N MET A 23 -5.49 4.66 -4.82
CA MET A 23 -4.30 4.34 -5.60
C MET A 23 -4.20 5.14 -6.90
N VAL A 24 -5.34 5.47 -7.52
CA VAL A 24 -5.38 6.25 -8.77
C VAL A 24 -5.20 7.74 -8.45
N GLY A 25 -3.98 8.24 -8.63
CA GLY A 25 -3.61 9.66 -8.44
C GLY A 25 -2.87 10.26 -9.64
N SER A 26 -2.19 11.39 -9.44
CA SER A 26 -1.43 12.12 -10.48
C SER A 26 -0.30 11.30 -11.13
N GLY A 27 0.25 10.32 -10.42
CA GLY A 27 1.38 9.52 -10.89
C GLY A 27 1.11 8.70 -12.16
N ILE A 28 -0.11 8.23 -12.39
CA ILE A 28 -0.44 7.42 -13.58
C ILE A 28 -0.36 8.21 -14.89
N PHE A 29 -0.51 9.55 -14.82
CA PHE A 29 -0.42 10.42 -15.99
C PHE A 29 1.00 10.94 -16.23
N MET A 30 1.77 11.18 -15.17
CA MET A 30 3.15 11.66 -15.30
C MET A 30 4.14 10.56 -15.63
N LEU A 31 3.99 9.36 -15.05
CA LEU A 31 4.95 8.26 -15.25
C LEU A 31 5.09 7.85 -16.73
N PRO A 32 4.01 7.64 -17.51
CA PRO A 32 4.16 7.29 -18.92
C PRO A 32 4.82 8.41 -19.73
N ARG A 33 4.54 9.68 -19.41
CA ARG A 33 5.15 10.84 -20.07
C ARG A 33 6.66 10.86 -19.85
N THR A 34 7.12 10.75 -18.61
CA THR A 34 8.56 10.80 -18.30
C THR A 34 9.30 9.55 -18.77
N LEU A 35 8.66 8.38 -18.76
CA LEU A 35 9.24 7.14 -19.26
C LEU A 35 9.31 7.11 -20.80
N ALA A 36 8.35 7.71 -21.51
CA ALA A 36 8.39 7.80 -22.97
C ALA A 36 9.52 8.73 -23.48
N GLU A 37 9.93 9.72 -22.69
CA GLU A 37 11.05 10.62 -23.02
C GLU A 37 12.42 9.92 -22.92
N VAL A 38 12.54 8.84 -22.13
CA VAL A 38 13.83 8.22 -21.78
C VAL A 38 13.95 6.76 -22.27
N ALA A 39 12.84 6.03 -22.45
CA ALA A 39 12.83 4.61 -22.75
C ALA A 39 12.04 4.25 -24.02
N SER A 40 12.39 3.12 -24.64
CA SER A 40 11.64 2.58 -25.78
C SER A 40 10.23 2.14 -25.33
N PRO A 41 9.19 2.25 -26.20
CA PRO A 41 7.82 1.87 -25.86
C PRO A 41 7.71 0.42 -25.32
N ALA A 42 8.50 -0.50 -25.87
CA ALA A 42 8.58 -1.88 -25.41
C ALA A 42 9.16 -2.01 -23.99
N GLY A 43 10.17 -1.21 -23.66
CA GLY A 43 10.77 -1.18 -22.32
C GLY A 43 9.82 -0.66 -21.25
N VAL A 44 9.04 0.38 -21.56
CA VAL A 44 8.03 0.93 -20.64
C VAL A 44 6.93 -0.09 -20.33
N LEU A 45 6.45 -0.81 -21.35
CA LEU A 45 5.44 -1.86 -21.17
C LEU A 45 5.96 -3.02 -20.30
N LEU A 46 7.20 -3.48 -20.53
CA LEU A 46 7.81 -4.53 -19.71
C LEU A 46 8.01 -4.08 -18.26
N ALA A 47 8.44 -2.84 -18.03
CA ALA A 47 8.57 -2.29 -16.68
C ALA A 47 7.22 -2.27 -15.96
N TRP A 48 6.16 -1.81 -16.63
CA TRP A 48 4.79 -1.82 -16.09
C TRP A 48 4.29 -3.22 -15.75
N LEU A 49 4.53 -4.20 -16.62
CA LEU A 49 4.16 -5.60 -16.37
C LEU A 49 4.91 -6.18 -15.17
N LEU A 50 6.22 -5.92 -15.06
CA LEU A 50 7.03 -6.40 -13.95
C LEU A 50 6.59 -5.77 -12.62
N THR A 51 6.36 -4.45 -12.60
CA THR A 51 5.84 -3.76 -11.41
C THR A 51 4.45 -4.27 -11.03
N GLY A 52 3.55 -4.43 -12.01
CA GLY A 52 2.22 -4.99 -11.79
C GLY A 52 2.27 -6.40 -11.19
N ALA A 53 3.14 -7.26 -11.72
CA ALA A 53 3.35 -8.61 -11.20
C ALA A 53 3.88 -8.59 -9.74
N GLY A 54 4.85 -7.73 -9.42
CA GLY A 54 5.38 -7.60 -8.05
C GLY A 54 4.33 -7.12 -7.05
N VAL A 55 3.51 -6.13 -7.44
CA VAL A 55 2.41 -5.63 -6.61
C VAL A 55 1.33 -6.70 -6.42
N LEU A 56 1.00 -7.45 -7.47
CA LEU A 56 0.04 -8.56 -7.38
C LEU A 56 0.51 -9.63 -6.40
N MET A 57 1.78 -10.03 -6.44
CA MET A 57 2.35 -11.00 -5.49
C MET A 57 2.25 -10.49 -4.05
N THR A 58 2.54 -9.20 -3.84
CA THR A 58 2.41 -8.56 -2.51
C THR A 58 0.96 -8.57 -2.02
N ALA A 59 0.01 -8.25 -2.89
CA ALA A 59 -1.42 -8.28 -2.57
C ALA A 59 -1.90 -9.69 -2.19
N LEU A 60 -1.43 -10.73 -2.91
CA LEU A 60 -1.76 -12.13 -2.59
C LEU A 60 -1.17 -12.57 -1.25
N VAL A 61 0.03 -12.12 -0.89
CA VAL A 61 0.63 -12.40 0.43
C VAL A 61 -0.23 -11.80 1.54
N PHE A 62 -0.57 -10.51 1.45
CA PHE A 62 -1.42 -9.86 2.46
C PHE A 62 -2.84 -10.43 2.49
N GLY A 63 -3.42 -10.79 1.34
CA GLY A 63 -4.70 -11.47 1.26
C GLY A 63 -4.70 -12.84 1.96
N ASN A 64 -3.66 -13.65 1.73
CA ASN A 64 -3.49 -14.91 2.44
C ASN A 64 -3.28 -14.73 3.95
N LEU A 65 -2.54 -13.71 4.37
CA LEU A 65 -2.36 -13.38 5.79
C LEU A 65 -3.68 -12.97 6.45
N ALA A 66 -4.51 -12.19 5.77
CA ALA A 66 -5.82 -11.77 6.26
C ALA A 66 -6.77 -12.97 6.48
N LEU A 67 -6.70 -13.99 5.61
CA LEU A 67 -7.47 -15.23 5.78
C LEU A 67 -6.93 -16.12 6.91
N ARG A 68 -5.61 -16.18 7.08
CA ARG A 68 -4.96 -17.06 8.09
C ARG A 68 -4.99 -16.49 9.50
N LYS A 69 -4.95 -15.18 9.67
CA LYS A 69 -4.95 -14.50 10.97
C LYS A 69 -6.03 -13.40 11.03
N PRO A 70 -7.32 -13.77 10.99
CA PRO A 70 -8.42 -12.81 10.98
C PRO A 70 -8.51 -11.96 12.27
N ASP A 71 -7.91 -12.43 13.36
CA ASP A 71 -7.90 -11.75 14.66
C ASP A 71 -6.93 -10.54 14.71
N LEU A 72 -6.00 -10.43 13.74
CA LEU A 72 -5.03 -9.34 13.68
C LEU A 72 -5.61 -8.12 12.96
N VAL A 73 -6.28 -7.25 13.72
CA VAL A 73 -6.87 -6.00 13.22
C VAL A 73 -5.92 -4.82 13.41
N GLY A 74 -4.89 -4.70 12.56
CA GLY A 74 -3.91 -3.61 12.71
C GLY A 74 -2.96 -3.35 11.54
N GLY A 75 -3.26 -3.86 10.34
CA GLY A 75 -2.45 -3.62 9.15
C GLY A 75 -1.09 -4.35 9.14
N PRO A 76 -0.18 -4.01 8.20
CA PRO A 76 1.13 -4.65 8.03
C PRO A 76 1.99 -4.71 9.30
N GLN A 77 1.89 -3.67 10.14
CA GLN A 77 2.60 -3.56 11.41
C GLN A 77 2.19 -4.66 12.38
N ALA A 78 0.89 -4.96 12.48
CA ALA A 78 0.39 -6.03 13.35
C ALA A 78 0.83 -7.41 12.85
N TYR A 79 0.90 -7.61 11.53
CA TYR A 79 1.45 -8.84 10.95
C TYR A 79 2.94 -9.00 11.24
N ALA A 80 3.73 -7.91 11.20
CA ALA A 80 5.15 -7.93 11.53
C ALA A 80 5.40 -8.26 13.01
N GLN A 81 4.60 -7.67 13.92
CA GLN A 81 4.67 -7.99 15.35
C GLN A 81 4.34 -9.46 15.63
N ALA A 82 3.38 -10.02 14.90
CA ALA A 82 2.92 -11.39 15.04
C ALA A 82 3.86 -12.44 14.41
N LEU A 83 4.99 -12.01 13.84
CA LEU A 83 6.05 -12.89 13.35
C LEU A 83 6.96 -13.37 14.50
N PHE A 84 7.04 -12.60 15.59
CA PHE A 84 7.86 -12.88 16.76
C PHE A 84 7.01 -13.25 17.98
N PRO A 85 7.59 -13.90 19.01
CA PRO A 85 6.88 -14.17 20.27
C PRO A 85 6.29 -12.89 20.87
N THR A 86 5.02 -12.97 21.28
CA THR A 86 4.24 -11.83 21.78
C THR A 86 4.95 -11.16 22.95
N ARG A 87 5.08 -9.82 22.91
CA ARG A 87 5.81 -8.98 23.89
C ARG A 87 7.34 -9.19 23.96
N SER A 88 7.96 -9.90 23.02
CA SER A 88 9.42 -9.87 22.88
C SER A 88 9.87 -8.50 22.33
N PHE A 89 11.08 -8.06 22.72
CA PHE A 89 11.72 -6.86 22.20
C PHE A 89 11.75 -6.83 20.66
N TRP A 90 11.98 -7.99 20.03
CA TRP A 90 11.98 -8.16 18.57
C TRP A 90 10.60 -7.96 17.92
N SER A 91 9.52 -8.32 18.61
CA SER A 91 8.14 -8.07 18.16
C SER A 91 7.84 -6.57 18.16
N VAL A 92 8.22 -5.86 19.22
CA VAL A 92 8.01 -4.40 19.32
C VAL A 92 8.82 -3.64 18.28
N ILE A 93 10.11 -3.98 18.09
CA ILE A 93 10.97 -3.32 17.11
C ILE A 93 10.48 -3.57 15.68
N SER A 94 10.10 -4.79 15.33
CA SER A 94 9.62 -5.08 13.96
C SER A 94 8.33 -4.32 13.65
N GLY A 95 7.38 -4.29 14.58
CA GLY A 95 6.17 -3.47 14.44
C GLY A 95 6.47 -1.98 14.32
N TYR A 96 7.37 -1.46 15.16
CA TYR A 96 7.80 -0.07 15.14
C TYR A 96 8.51 0.29 13.84
N ALA A 97 9.42 -0.55 13.35
CA ALA A 97 10.15 -0.31 12.10
C ALA A 97 9.21 -0.24 10.90
N VAL A 98 8.20 -1.11 10.81
CA VAL A 98 7.18 -1.05 9.76
C VAL A 98 6.31 0.20 9.90
N ALA A 99 5.92 0.58 11.12
CA ALA A 99 5.15 1.79 11.37
C ALA A 99 5.93 3.05 10.96
N TRP A 100 7.20 3.12 11.34
CA TRP A 100 8.08 4.24 11.03
C TRP A 100 8.38 4.32 9.54
N GLY A 101 8.67 3.17 8.89
CA GLY A 101 8.84 3.10 7.45
C GLY A 101 7.60 3.56 6.68
N TYR A 102 6.41 3.16 7.12
CA TYR A 102 5.15 3.63 6.56
C TYR A 102 4.99 5.15 6.71
N TRP A 103 5.32 5.71 7.88
CA TRP A 103 5.23 7.15 8.11
C TRP A 103 6.20 7.95 7.21
N VAL A 104 7.45 7.50 7.08
CA VAL A 104 8.43 8.11 6.18
C VAL A 104 7.98 8.00 4.71
N ALA A 105 7.43 6.85 4.30
CA ALA A 105 6.90 6.67 2.96
C ALA A 105 5.73 7.63 2.65
N ASN A 106 4.87 7.93 3.64
CA ASN A 106 3.80 8.92 3.47
C ASN A 106 4.33 10.33 3.27
N PHE A 107 5.42 10.73 3.94
CA PHE A 107 6.04 12.03 3.65
C PHE A 107 6.56 12.09 2.22
N ALA A 108 7.32 11.08 1.79
CA ALA A 108 7.81 11.01 0.41
C ALA A 108 6.65 11.04 -0.59
N GLY A 109 5.54 10.33 -0.31
CA GLY A 109 4.32 10.36 -1.10
C GLY A 109 3.68 11.74 -1.17
N ASN A 110 3.52 12.42 -0.03
CA ASN A 110 2.96 13.78 0.01
C ASN A 110 3.84 14.78 -0.75
N VAL A 111 5.16 14.70 -0.61
CA VAL A 111 6.12 15.51 -1.37
C VAL A 111 5.96 15.24 -2.87
N ALA A 112 5.90 13.98 -3.29
CA ALA A 112 5.71 13.62 -4.69
C ALA A 112 4.38 14.17 -5.27
N ILE A 113 3.29 14.15 -4.48
CA ILE A 113 2.01 14.73 -4.88
C ILE A 113 2.16 16.25 -5.09
N ILE A 114 2.77 16.96 -4.15
CA ILE A 114 2.97 18.42 -4.23
C ILE A 114 3.84 18.78 -5.44
N THR A 115 4.96 18.07 -5.66
CA THR A 115 5.83 18.28 -6.82
C THR A 115 5.10 17.99 -8.13
N SER A 116 4.28 16.95 -8.18
CA SER A 116 3.48 16.62 -9.37
C SER A 116 2.48 17.73 -9.68
N CYS A 117 1.77 18.26 -8.68
CA CYS A 117 0.89 19.42 -8.84
C CYS A 117 1.64 20.65 -9.37
N GLY A 118 2.85 20.90 -8.86
CA GLY A 118 3.73 21.97 -9.35
C GLY A 118 4.10 21.81 -10.82
N ALA A 119 4.36 20.60 -11.29
CA ALA A 119 4.71 20.32 -12.68
C ALA A 119 3.54 20.49 -13.67
N PHE A 120 2.29 20.51 -13.20
CA PHE A 120 1.13 20.76 -14.05
C PHE A 120 0.83 22.26 -14.25
N ILE A 121 1.39 23.14 -13.40
CA ILE A 121 1.17 24.59 -13.46
C ILE A 121 2.33 25.36 -14.12
N SER A 122 3.44 24.68 -14.43
CA SER A 122 4.61 25.19 -15.16
C SER A 122 4.56 24.82 -16.64
#